data_AF-W4LFF6-F1
#
_entry.id   AF-W4LFF6-F1
#
_cell.length_a   1.000
_cell.length_b   1.000
_cell.length_c   1.000
_cell.angle_alpha   90.00
_cell.angle_beta   90.00
_cell.angle_gamma   90.00
#
_symmetry.space_group_name_H-M   'P 1'
#
loop_
_entity.id
_entity.type
_entity.pdbx_description
1 polymer ?
#
loop_
_entity_poly.entity_id
_entity_poly.type
_entity_poly.pdbx_seq_one_letter_code
_entity_poly.pdbx_strand_id
1 'polypeptide(L)'
;MATRWTLVLVLLGTIVFINVGHTFAAGDPDSDPPLAPLGPVPVPPDNPITAEKTELGKLLFFDPKLTGDASLSCASCHRPKQGWGYADPISRGYPGTIHWRNSQTVVNAGYHGKLFWQGNSKSLEAQARTANKGGVAGNGEDDVMEERLRQTPKYREMFRKVFGDLEPQLMNAWRAIATFERAVLSQTDTPLDRYLQGDKTALSPPALEGLKLFTGKANCIECHNGALLSDEKYYNLGVPRAEAWSTSGMHQITFRFEQYAKGVHENLASIMGSAT
;
A
#
# COMPACT_ATOMS: atom_id res chain seq x y z
N MET A 1 16.17 -42.76 -77.69
CA MET A 1 16.77 -42.25 -76.43
C MET A 1 15.78 -41.29 -75.81
N ALA A 2 15.34 -41.60 -74.58
CA ALA A 2 14.16 -41.03 -73.95
C ALA A 2 14.37 -39.59 -73.43
N THR A 3 13.54 -38.66 -73.89
CA THR A 3 13.45 -37.29 -73.36
C THR A 3 12.46 -37.27 -72.20
N ARG A 4 12.97 -37.06 -70.98
CA ARG A 4 12.18 -36.90 -69.75
C ARG A 4 11.46 -35.55 -69.77
N TRP A 5 10.13 -35.58 -69.67
CA TRP A 5 9.32 -34.40 -69.33
C TRP A 5 9.07 -34.40 -67.82
N THR A 6 9.63 -33.42 -67.12
CA THR A 6 9.39 -33.21 -65.69
C THR A 6 8.15 -32.33 -65.55
N LEU A 7 7.03 -32.90 -65.09
CA LEU A 7 5.84 -32.14 -64.68
C LEU A 7 6.14 -31.47 -63.32
N VAL A 8 6.19 -30.14 -63.31
CA VAL A 8 6.23 -29.34 -62.08
C VAL A 8 4.78 -29.09 -61.65
N LEU A 9 4.35 -29.76 -60.59
CA LEU A 9 3.09 -29.50 -59.89
C LEU A 9 3.28 -28.27 -58.98
N VAL A 10 2.70 -27.13 -59.36
CA VAL A 10 2.61 -25.96 -58.50
C VAL A 10 1.44 -26.16 -57.54
N LEU A 11 1.72 -26.57 -56.30
CA LEU A 11 0.76 -26.59 -55.21
C LEU A 11 0.55 -25.15 -54.71
N LEU A 12 -0.58 -24.55 -55.08
CA LEU A 12 -1.07 -23.30 -54.47
C LEU A 12 -1.57 -23.61 -53.06
N GLY A 13 -0.67 -23.54 -52.07
CA GLY A 13 -1.03 -23.63 -50.65
C GLY A 13 -1.78 -22.39 -50.21
N THR A 14 -3.05 -22.56 -49.82
CA THR A 14 -3.85 -21.50 -49.18
C THR A 14 -3.34 -21.31 -47.76
N ILE A 15 -2.66 -20.19 -47.48
CA ILE A 15 -2.29 -19.81 -46.11
C ILE A 15 -3.56 -19.32 -45.42
N VAL A 16 -4.16 -20.19 -44.61
CA VAL A 16 -5.22 -19.81 -43.67
C VAL A 16 -4.55 -19.07 -42.51
N PHE A 17 -4.66 -17.74 -42.49
CA PHE A 17 -4.33 -16.95 -41.31
C PHE A 17 -5.39 -17.24 -40.24
N ILE A 18 -5.08 -18.16 -39.33
CA ILE A 18 -5.83 -18.30 -38.09
C ILE A 18 -5.50 -17.06 -37.25
N ASN A 19 -6.38 -16.07 -37.29
CA ASN A 19 -6.40 -14.99 -36.32
C ASN A 19 -6.71 -15.62 -34.95
N VAL A 20 -5.67 -16.02 -34.22
CA VAL A 20 -5.78 -16.32 -32.80
C VAL A 20 -5.96 -14.98 -32.10
N GLY A 21 -7.18 -14.47 -32.11
CA GLY A 21 -7.55 -13.37 -31.23
C GLY A 21 -7.17 -13.79 -29.82
N HIS A 22 -6.27 -13.04 -29.18
CA HIS A 22 -6.00 -13.21 -27.77
C HIS A 22 -7.30 -12.89 -27.03
N THR A 23 -8.07 -13.91 -26.71
CA THR A 23 -9.11 -13.83 -25.70
C THR A 23 -8.39 -13.55 -24.39
N PHE A 24 -8.35 -12.28 -23.99
CA PHE A 24 -8.20 -11.95 -22.59
C PHE A 24 -9.23 -12.80 -21.84
N ALA A 25 -8.82 -13.46 -20.76
CA ALA A 25 -9.72 -14.26 -19.96
C ALA A 25 -10.98 -13.45 -19.71
N ALA A 26 -12.14 -13.98 -20.10
CA ALA A 26 -13.39 -13.44 -19.60
C ALA A 26 -13.30 -13.57 -18.08
N GLY A 27 -13.44 -12.45 -17.36
CA GLY A 27 -13.32 -12.41 -15.92
C GLY A 27 -14.22 -13.47 -15.26
N ASP A 28 -13.84 -13.87 -14.05
CA ASP A 28 -14.59 -14.83 -13.24
C ASP A 28 -16.10 -14.52 -13.26
N PRO A 29 -16.99 -15.50 -13.55
CA PRO A 29 -18.44 -15.29 -13.54
C PRO A 29 -19.02 -14.99 -12.15
N ASP A 30 -18.22 -15.03 -11.07
CA ASP A 30 -18.61 -14.47 -9.78
C ASP A 30 -18.93 -12.97 -9.98
N SER A 31 -20.16 -12.57 -9.66
CA SER A 31 -20.58 -11.19 -9.83
C SER A 31 -19.73 -10.27 -8.94
N ASP A 32 -18.81 -9.54 -9.55
CA ASP A 32 -18.01 -8.55 -8.85
C ASP A 32 -18.92 -7.59 -8.07
N PRO A 33 -18.62 -7.30 -6.80
CA PRO A 33 -19.38 -6.30 -6.05
C PRO A 33 -19.43 -4.98 -6.84
N PRO A 34 -20.61 -4.36 -7.03
CA PRO A 34 -20.67 -3.07 -7.68
C PRO A 34 -19.87 -2.05 -6.86
N LEU A 35 -19.38 -1.00 -7.54
CA LEU A 35 -18.80 0.14 -6.85
C LEU A 35 -19.83 0.73 -5.88
N ALA A 36 -19.38 1.02 -4.66
CA ALA A 36 -20.20 1.56 -3.59
C ALA A 36 -19.49 2.76 -2.96
N PRO A 37 -20.23 3.73 -2.37
CA PRO A 37 -19.59 4.77 -1.59
C PRO A 37 -18.97 4.18 -0.31
N LEU A 38 -17.89 4.77 0.18
CA LEU A 38 -17.35 4.40 1.49
C LEU A 38 -18.36 4.72 2.60
N GLY A 39 -18.59 3.73 3.48
CA GLY A 39 -19.34 3.92 4.72
C GLY A 39 -18.49 4.57 5.82
N PRO A 40 -18.98 4.62 7.07
CA PRO A 40 -18.18 5.04 8.21
C PRO A 40 -16.94 4.14 8.38
N VAL A 41 -15.81 4.72 8.74
CA VAL A 41 -14.58 3.97 9.02
C VAL A 41 -14.79 2.98 10.18
N PRO A 42 -14.34 1.72 10.06
CA PRO A 42 -14.38 0.77 11.16
C PRO A 42 -13.60 1.28 12.38
N VAL A 43 -14.26 1.34 13.55
CA VAL A 43 -13.66 1.75 14.81
C VAL A 43 -13.57 0.54 15.75
N PRO A 44 -12.38 0.12 16.17
CA PRO A 44 -12.23 -1.00 17.10
C PRO A 44 -12.73 -0.61 18.51
N PRO A 45 -13.47 -1.49 19.22
CA PRO A 45 -14.02 -1.17 20.54
C PRO A 45 -12.97 -0.83 21.60
N ASP A 46 -11.76 -1.40 21.50
CA ASP A 46 -10.66 -1.17 22.44
C ASP A 46 -9.81 0.07 22.09
N ASN A 47 -10.08 0.73 20.97
CA ASN A 47 -9.45 2.00 20.61
C ASN A 47 -10.45 2.98 19.96
N PRO A 48 -11.41 3.50 20.76
CA PRO A 48 -12.42 4.44 20.25
C PRO A 48 -11.80 5.76 19.83
N ILE A 49 -12.41 6.41 18.83
CA ILE A 49 -12.02 7.74 18.36
C ILE A 49 -12.53 8.80 19.34
N THR A 50 -11.62 9.68 19.77
CA THR A 50 -11.93 10.88 20.58
C THR A 50 -11.08 12.03 20.07
N ALA A 51 -11.56 13.27 20.17
CA ALA A 51 -10.83 14.44 19.67
C ALA A 51 -9.43 14.58 20.30
N GLU A 52 -9.30 14.35 21.61
CA GLU A 52 -8.03 14.45 22.33
C GLU A 52 -7.02 13.38 21.88
N LYS A 53 -7.49 12.14 21.68
CA LYS A 53 -6.65 11.05 21.17
C LYS A 53 -6.23 11.29 19.71
N THR A 54 -7.13 11.82 18.89
CA THR A 54 -6.83 12.22 17.51
C THR A 54 -5.75 13.29 17.47
N GLU A 55 -5.82 14.30 18.33
CA GLU A 55 -4.78 15.35 18.38
C GLU A 55 -3.44 14.80 18.88
N LEU A 56 -3.44 13.95 19.90
CA LEU A 56 -2.22 13.25 20.34
C LEU A 56 -1.61 12.41 19.20
N GLY A 57 -2.44 11.64 18.50
CA GLY A 57 -2.03 10.83 17.36
C GLY A 57 -1.43 11.64 16.23
N LYS A 58 -2.06 12.79 15.93
CA LYS A 58 -1.56 13.74 14.93
C LYS A 58 -0.17 14.25 15.33
N LEU A 59 0.03 14.71 16.56
CA LEU A 59 1.35 15.17 17.00
C LEU A 59 2.41 14.08 16.84
N LEU A 60 2.12 12.86 17.32
CA LEU A 60 3.03 11.72 17.24
C LEU A 60 3.34 11.29 15.79
N PHE A 61 2.38 11.39 14.86
CA PHE A 61 2.57 11.06 13.45
C PHE A 61 3.63 11.95 12.77
N PHE A 62 3.73 13.21 13.20
CA PHE A 62 4.69 14.17 12.65
C PHE A 62 5.98 14.29 13.49
N ASP A 63 5.99 13.82 14.74
CA ASP A 63 7.12 13.94 15.66
C ASP A 63 8.16 12.84 15.43
N PRO A 64 9.45 13.18 15.25
CA PRO A 64 10.48 12.18 15.03
C PRO A 64 10.90 11.42 16.29
N LYS A 65 10.47 11.81 17.50
CA LYS A 65 10.87 11.15 18.76
C LYS A 65 10.64 9.64 18.79
N LEU A 66 9.67 9.18 17.99
CA LEU A 66 9.32 7.78 17.84
C LEU A 66 10.21 7.02 16.85
N THR A 67 11.38 7.49 16.41
CA THR A 67 12.27 6.69 15.55
C THR A 67 13.66 6.54 16.16
N GLY A 68 14.47 5.58 15.71
CA GLY A 68 15.72 5.19 16.36
C GLY A 68 16.61 6.37 16.77
N ASP A 69 16.94 7.26 15.84
CA ASP A 69 17.78 8.44 16.04
C ASP A 69 17.01 9.77 16.10
N ALA A 70 15.67 9.72 16.09
CA ALA A 70 14.82 10.89 15.99
C ALA A 70 15.11 11.81 14.78
N SER A 71 15.52 11.24 13.64
CA SER A 71 15.75 11.97 12.38
C SER A 71 14.54 12.01 11.43
N LEU A 72 13.54 11.14 11.63
CA LEU A 72 12.37 11.00 10.74
C LEU A 72 11.10 10.70 11.53
N SER A 73 9.95 10.91 10.92
CA SER A 73 8.63 10.58 11.47
C SER A 73 7.79 9.81 10.45
N CYS A 74 6.58 9.36 10.82
CA CYS A 74 5.64 8.72 9.90
C CYS A 74 5.41 9.60 8.66
N ALA A 75 5.23 10.91 8.89
CA ALA A 75 5.05 11.90 7.84
C ALA A 75 6.24 12.09 6.90
N SER A 76 7.42 11.54 7.22
CA SER A 76 8.59 11.60 6.33
C SER A 76 8.44 10.66 5.12
N CYS A 77 7.74 9.53 5.30
CA CYS A 77 7.42 8.58 4.24
C CYS A 77 5.97 8.72 3.75
N HIS A 78 5.07 9.21 4.60
CA HIS A 78 3.65 9.41 4.32
C HIS A 78 3.32 10.90 4.26
N ARG A 79 3.76 11.58 3.20
CA ARG A 79 3.80 13.05 3.14
C ARG A 79 2.44 13.63 2.71
N PRO A 80 1.82 14.55 3.47
CA PRO A 80 0.52 15.11 3.10
C PRO A 80 0.49 15.75 1.71
N LYS A 81 1.56 16.49 1.35
CA LYS A 81 1.71 17.13 0.03
C LYS A 81 1.91 16.14 -1.13
N GLN A 82 2.11 14.86 -0.84
CA GLN A 82 2.27 13.78 -1.82
C GLN A 82 1.14 12.76 -1.71
N GLY A 83 -0.04 13.17 -1.23
CA GLY A 83 -1.18 12.28 -1.07
C GLY A 83 -1.01 11.26 0.04
N TRP A 84 -0.23 11.58 1.07
CA TRP A 84 0.07 10.72 2.23
C TRP A 84 0.78 9.40 1.90
N GLY A 85 1.31 9.27 0.70
CA GLY A 85 2.30 8.25 0.33
C GLY A 85 3.66 8.90 0.05
N TYR A 86 4.46 8.21 -0.75
CA TYR A 86 5.73 8.72 -1.25
C TYR A 86 5.68 8.85 -2.77
N ALA A 87 6.13 9.97 -3.32
CA ALA A 87 6.01 10.26 -4.76
C ALA A 87 7.03 9.53 -5.65
N ASP A 88 8.08 8.94 -5.08
CA ASP A 88 9.12 8.23 -5.85
C ASP A 88 8.77 6.74 -6.04
N PRO A 89 9.30 6.06 -7.08
CA PRO A 89 9.02 4.64 -7.32
C PRO A 89 9.35 3.71 -6.15
N ILE A 90 10.35 4.09 -5.34
CA ILE A 90 10.74 3.38 -4.12
C ILE A 90 10.84 4.41 -2.98
N SER A 91 10.39 4.04 -1.80
CA SER A 91 10.44 4.94 -0.65
C SER A 91 11.85 5.05 -0.06
N ARG A 92 12.11 6.18 0.60
CA ARG A 92 13.25 6.34 1.51
C ARG A 92 13.15 5.37 2.68
N GLY A 93 14.25 5.15 3.40
CA GLY A 93 14.27 4.41 4.66
C GLY A 93 14.76 5.25 5.84
N TYR A 94 15.00 4.57 6.95
CA TYR A 94 15.81 5.04 8.07
C TYR A 94 17.24 5.39 7.59
N PRO A 95 17.94 6.39 8.16
CA PRO A 95 19.32 6.70 7.77
C PRO A 95 20.21 5.46 7.69
N GLY A 96 20.91 5.33 6.56
CA GLY A 96 21.73 4.15 6.26
C GLY A 96 20.97 2.98 5.60
N THR A 97 19.65 3.10 5.39
CA THR A 97 18.81 2.08 4.76
C THR A 97 17.92 2.69 3.67
N ILE A 98 17.34 1.84 2.82
CA ILE A 98 16.35 2.25 1.81
C ILE A 98 15.35 1.12 1.56
N HIS A 99 14.07 1.45 1.34
CA HIS A 99 13.08 0.43 1.01
C HIS A 99 13.34 -0.18 -0.38
N TRP A 100 12.57 -1.21 -0.72
CA TRP A 100 12.53 -1.84 -2.06
C TRP A 100 11.13 -1.76 -2.69
N ARG A 101 10.23 -1.03 -2.05
CA ARG A 101 8.87 -0.75 -2.50
C ARG A 101 8.53 0.70 -2.20
N ASN A 102 7.49 1.20 -2.85
CA ASN A 102 6.88 2.49 -2.54
C ASN A 102 6.10 2.42 -1.21
N SER A 103 6.06 3.53 -0.46
CA SER A 103 5.22 3.68 0.72
C SER A 103 3.81 4.03 0.29
N GLN A 104 2.87 3.11 0.54
CA GLN A 104 1.46 3.26 0.23
C GLN A 104 0.86 4.47 0.94
N THR A 105 -0.20 5.05 0.40
CA THR A 105 -0.93 6.11 1.10
C THR A 105 -1.55 5.58 2.39
N VAL A 106 -1.57 6.41 3.43
CA VAL A 106 -2.35 6.15 4.65
C VAL A 106 -3.80 6.69 4.57
N VAL A 107 -4.15 7.40 3.49
CA VAL A 107 -5.54 7.77 3.23
C VAL A 107 -6.36 6.50 3.05
N ASN A 108 -7.49 6.42 3.75
CA ASN A 108 -8.40 5.27 3.77
C ASN A 108 -7.78 3.94 4.25
N ALA A 109 -6.56 3.95 4.79
CA ALA A 109 -5.93 2.75 5.35
C ALA A 109 -6.75 2.12 6.50
N GLY A 110 -7.55 2.92 7.21
CA GLY A 110 -8.42 2.46 8.29
C GLY A 110 -9.56 1.52 7.87
N TYR A 111 -9.86 1.41 6.57
CA TYR A 111 -10.87 0.49 6.06
C TYR A 111 -10.34 -0.89 5.69
N HIS A 112 -9.01 -1.02 5.52
CA HIS A 112 -8.39 -2.26 5.06
C HIS A 112 -8.26 -3.29 6.19
N GLY A 113 -8.58 -4.55 5.88
CA GLY A 113 -8.35 -5.67 6.80
C GLY A 113 -6.92 -6.20 6.78
N LYS A 114 -6.16 -5.86 5.71
CA LYS A 114 -4.78 -6.28 5.49
C LYS A 114 -3.93 -5.07 5.11
N LEU A 115 -2.89 -4.79 5.89
CA LEU A 115 -1.98 -3.67 5.70
C LEU A 115 -0.57 -4.13 5.34
N PHE A 116 0.23 -3.19 4.82
CA PHE A 116 1.44 -3.43 4.04
C PHE A 116 1.18 -4.15 2.73
N TRP A 117 2.15 -4.07 1.82
CA TRP A 117 2.06 -4.76 0.53
C TRP A 117 1.87 -6.29 0.61
N GLN A 118 2.27 -6.93 1.71
CA GLN A 118 2.11 -8.36 1.93
C GLN A 118 0.87 -8.71 2.77
N GLY A 119 0.12 -7.72 3.26
CA GLY A 119 -1.04 -7.91 4.14
C GLY A 119 -0.75 -8.58 5.47
N ASN A 120 0.49 -8.48 5.95
CA ASN A 120 0.93 -9.16 7.15
C ASN A 120 0.60 -8.40 8.45
N SER A 121 0.00 -7.20 8.35
CA SER A 121 -0.59 -6.51 9.50
C SER A 121 -2.11 -6.43 9.38
N LYS A 122 -2.81 -6.67 10.50
CA LYS A 122 -4.28 -6.75 10.56
C LYS A 122 -4.94 -5.52 11.21
N SER A 123 -4.15 -4.54 11.64
CA SER A 123 -4.66 -3.30 12.22
C SER A 123 -3.66 -2.16 12.07
N LEU A 124 -4.14 -0.92 12.09
CA LEU A 124 -3.30 0.28 12.05
C LEU A 124 -2.36 0.33 13.25
N GLU A 125 -2.81 -0.08 14.44
CA GLU A 125 -1.99 -0.14 15.65
C GLU A 125 -0.79 -1.08 15.48
N ALA A 126 -1.04 -2.28 14.94
CA ALA A 126 0.00 -3.26 14.67
C ALA A 126 0.93 -2.81 13.53
N GLN A 127 0.37 -2.16 12.50
CA GLN A 127 1.11 -1.61 11.37
C GLN A 127 2.06 -0.52 11.85
N ALA A 128 1.56 0.46 12.61
CA ALA A 128 2.34 1.60 13.10
C ALA A 128 3.52 1.12 13.94
N ARG A 129 3.28 0.21 14.89
CA ARG A 129 4.35 -0.44 15.67
C ARG A 129 5.37 -1.15 14.78
N THR A 130 4.90 -1.97 13.84
CA THR A 130 5.79 -2.80 13.01
C THR A 130 6.63 -1.97 12.06
N ALA A 131 6.04 -0.97 11.41
CA ALA A 131 6.74 -0.04 10.54
C ALA A 131 7.79 0.76 11.33
N ASN A 132 7.42 1.22 12.52
CA ASN A 132 8.29 2.01 13.35
C ASN A 132 9.51 1.22 13.88
N LYS A 133 9.26 0.02 14.42
CA LYS A 133 10.32 -0.83 14.97
C LYS A 133 11.17 -1.53 13.90
N GLY A 134 10.69 -1.61 12.66
CA GLY A 134 11.44 -2.25 11.57
C GLY A 134 12.74 -1.50 11.27
N GLY A 135 13.85 -2.22 11.17
CA GLY A 135 15.19 -1.64 10.97
C GLY A 135 15.37 -0.85 9.67
N VAL A 136 14.46 -1.05 8.70
CA VAL A 136 14.47 -0.36 7.40
C VAL A 136 13.71 0.97 7.44
N ALA A 137 12.69 1.08 8.28
CA ALA A 137 11.75 2.20 8.24
C ALA A 137 12.00 3.18 9.38
N GLY A 138 11.67 2.80 10.62
CA GLY A 138 11.88 3.67 11.79
C GLY A 138 13.07 3.28 12.66
N ASN A 139 13.53 2.02 12.60
CA ASN A 139 14.58 1.46 13.46
C ASN A 139 14.42 1.84 14.94
N GLY A 140 13.16 1.89 15.42
CA GLY A 140 12.82 2.35 16.76
C GLY A 140 13.12 1.31 17.84
N GLU A 141 13.79 1.74 18.90
CA GLU A 141 14.00 0.97 20.12
C GLU A 141 13.12 1.50 21.27
N ASP A 142 12.42 0.59 21.95
CA ASP A 142 11.29 0.94 22.81
C ASP A 142 11.71 1.84 23.99
N ASP A 143 12.82 1.52 24.64
CA ASP A 143 13.29 2.22 25.83
C ASP A 143 13.64 3.69 25.54
N VAL A 144 14.38 3.95 24.47
CA VAL A 144 14.79 5.30 24.06
C VAL A 144 13.57 6.11 23.60
N MET A 145 12.64 5.51 22.86
CA MET A 145 11.42 6.20 22.42
C MET A 145 10.52 6.58 23.60
N GLU A 146 10.27 5.63 24.51
CA GLU A 146 9.49 5.90 25.72
C GLU A 146 10.14 6.98 26.58
N GLU A 147 11.46 6.92 26.76
CA GLU A 147 12.18 7.91 27.55
C GLU A 147 12.07 9.31 26.92
N ARG A 148 12.15 9.43 25.59
CA ARG A 148 11.92 10.72 24.91
C ARG A 148 10.51 11.27 25.15
N LEU A 149 9.49 10.41 25.15
CA LEU A 149 8.12 10.84 25.46
C LEU A 149 7.99 11.25 26.92
N ARG A 150 8.56 10.49 27.85
CA ARG A 150 8.58 10.79 29.30
C ARG A 150 9.33 12.08 29.61
N GLN A 151 10.44 12.36 28.93
CA GLN A 151 11.17 13.63 29.11
C GLN A 151 10.51 14.83 28.42
N THR A 152 9.34 14.64 27.78
CA THR A 152 8.57 15.73 27.16
C THR A 152 7.32 16.03 28.00
N PRO A 153 7.29 17.12 28.80
CA PRO A 153 6.17 17.43 29.69
C PRO A 153 4.80 17.45 29.00
N LYS A 154 4.76 17.92 27.75
CA LYS A 154 3.51 17.97 26.98
C LYS A 154 2.95 16.58 26.68
N TYR A 155 3.81 15.61 26.35
CA TYR A 155 3.35 14.24 26.14
C TYR A 155 2.86 13.61 27.44
N ARG A 156 3.55 13.80 28.57
CA ARG A 156 3.05 13.32 29.87
C ARG A 156 1.65 13.83 30.20
N GLU A 157 1.40 15.12 29.98
CA GLU A 157 0.07 15.72 30.15
C GLU A 157 -0.97 15.07 29.23
N MET A 158 -0.67 14.97 27.93
CA MET A 158 -1.61 14.45 26.94
C MET A 158 -1.90 12.95 27.12
N PHE A 159 -0.89 12.14 27.41
CA PHE A 159 -1.07 10.71 27.69
C PHE A 159 -1.90 10.49 28.95
N ARG A 160 -1.65 11.25 30.02
CA ARG A 160 -2.48 11.21 31.23
C ARG A 160 -3.92 11.60 30.95
N LYS A 161 -4.14 12.65 30.15
CA LYS A 161 -5.49 13.11 29.79
C LYS A 161 -6.24 12.07 28.95
N VAL A 162 -5.57 11.45 27.97
CA VAL A 162 -6.20 10.57 26.97
C VAL A 162 -6.36 9.14 27.48
N PHE A 163 -5.36 8.62 28.19
CA PHE A 163 -5.28 7.21 28.57
C PHE A 163 -5.29 6.98 30.10
N GLY A 164 -5.14 8.03 30.90
CA GLY A 164 -4.98 7.89 32.35
C GLY A 164 -3.58 7.44 32.79
N ASP A 165 -2.63 7.38 31.85
CA ASP A 165 -1.26 6.92 32.13
C ASP A 165 -0.54 7.85 33.12
N LEU A 166 0.22 7.26 34.06
CA LEU A 166 1.14 8.04 34.89
C LEU A 166 2.29 8.60 34.05
N GLU A 167 2.81 7.76 33.15
CA GLU A 167 3.88 8.04 32.20
C GLU A 167 3.52 7.50 30.80
N PRO A 168 3.88 8.19 29.71
CA PRO A 168 3.64 7.73 28.34
C PRO A 168 4.05 6.27 28.11
N GLN A 169 3.12 5.49 27.53
CA GLN A 169 3.32 4.09 27.14
C GLN A 169 3.35 3.99 25.62
N LEU A 170 4.32 3.25 25.07
CA LEU A 170 4.49 3.18 23.62
C LEU A 170 3.27 2.56 22.91
N MET A 171 2.61 1.58 23.53
CA MET A 171 1.39 0.98 22.95
C MET A 171 0.25 2.00 22.80
N ASN A 172 0.12 2.93 23.74
CA ASN A 172 -0.86 4.00 23.66
C ASN A 172 -0.48 5.05 22.60
N ALA A 173 0.81 5.22 22.30
CA ALA A 173 1.27 6.02 21.16
C ALA A 173 0.76 5.45 19.83
N TRP A 174 0.89 4.12 19.63
CA TRP A 174 0.37 3.45 18.42
C TRP A 174 -1.14 3.55 18.29
N ARG A 175 -1.86 3.40 19.41
CA ARG A 175 -3.32 3.61 19.46
C ARG A 175 -3.72 5.04 19.10
N ALA A 176 -2.97 6.04 19.58
CA ALA A 176 -3.23 7.43 19.24
C ALA A 176 -3.00 7.69 17.75
N ILE A 177 -1.86 7.24 17.20
CA ILE A 177 -1.55 7.36 15.75
C ILE A 177 -2.65 6.71 14.90
N ALA A 178 -3.02 5.47 15.21
CA ALA A 178 -4.07 4.76 14.49
C ALA A 178 -5.44 5.46 14.61
N THR A 179 -5.70 6.16 15.71
CA THR A 179 -6.90 6.99 15.87
C THR A 179 -6.87 8.20 14.94
N PHE A 180 -5.72 8.88 14.84
CA PHE A 180 -5.53 9.99 13.92
C PHE A 180 -5.75 9.57 12.46
N GLU A 181 -5.16 8.44 12.06
CA GLU A 181 -5.32 7.91 10.70
C GLU A 181 -6.81 7.65 10.39
N ARG A 182 -7.55 6.97 11.29
CA ARG A 182 -8.99 6.74 11.08
C ARG A 182 -9.79 8.04 11.06
N ALA A 183 -9.54 8.94 12.02
CA ALA A 183 -10.37 10.12 12.22
C ALA A 183 -10.16 11.21 11.16
N VAL A 184 -8.94 11.35 10.64
CA VAL A 184 -8.56 12.47 9.76
C VAL A 184 -8.28 12.02 8.33
N LEU A 185 -7.81 10.78 8.14
CA LEU A 185 -7.36 10.29 6.83
C LEU A 185 -8.40 9.38 6.15
N SER A 186 -9.59 9.25 6.72
CA SER A 186 -10.73 8.62 6.07
C SER A 186 -11.47 9.65 5.21
N GLN A 187 -11.28 9.56 3.90
CA GLN A 187 -11.89 10.41 2.87
C GLN A 187 -13.09 9.66 2.25
N THR A 188 -14.28 10.22 2.44
CA THR A 188 -15.56 9.64 1.98
C THR A 188 -16.41 10.62 1.16
N ASP A 189 -15.81 11.75 0.74
CA ASP A 189 -16.47 12.81 -0.03
C ASP A 189 -15.67 13.13 -1.30
N THR A 190 -15.53 12.12 -2.16
CA THR A 190 -14.99 12.32 -3.51
C THR A 190 -16.13 12.56 -4.52
N PRO A 191 -15.83 13.10 -5.73
CA PRO A 191 -16.81 13.15 -6.81
C PRO A 191 -17.43 11.78 -7.15
N LEU A 192 -16.66 10.69 -7.01
CA LEU A 192 -17.18 9.33 -7.20
C LEU A 192 -18.15 8.96 -6.08
N ASP A 193 -17.81 9.23 -4.81
CA ASP A 193 -18.70 8.94 -3.68
C ASP A 193 -20.04 9.67 -3.82
N ARG A 194 -20.02 10.97 -4.12
CA ARG A 194 -21.24 11.76 -4.33
C ARG A 194 -22.07 11.23 -5.50
N TYR A 195 -21.43 10.83 -6.59
CA TYR A 195 -22.11 10.22 -7.74
C TYR A 195 -22.79 8.89 -7.41
N LEU A 196 -22.11 8.04 -6.64
CA LEU A 196 -22.65 6.76 -6.17
C LEU A 196 -23.78 6.96 -5.14
N GLN A 197 -23.74 8.05 -4.35
CA GLN A 197 -24.80 8.46 -3.43
C GLN A 197 -25.99 9.14 -4.13
N GLY A 198 -25.91 9.43 -5.42
CA GLY A 198 -27.04 9.90 -6.24
C GLY A 198 -26.86 11.24 -6.95
N ASP A 199 -25.80 12.01 -6.63
CA ASP A 199 -25.50 13.25 -7.36
C ASP A 199 -24.93 12.94 -8.75
N LYS A 200 -25.82 12.82 -9.75
CA LYS A 200 -25.44 12.49 -11.12
C LYS A 200 -24.63 13.60 -11.83
N THR A 201 -24.46 14.76 -11.20
CA THR A 201 -23.65 15.86 -11.72
C THR A 201 -22.24 15.90 -11.14
N ALA A 202 -21.94 15.09 -10.12
CA ALA A 202 -20.64 15.07 -9.45
C ALA A 202 -19.50 14.62 -10.35
N LEU A 203 -19.76 13.75 -11.33
CA LEU A 203 -18.78 13.33 -12.33
C LEU A 203 -18.91 14.14 -13.63
N SER A 204 -17.77 14.59 -14.14
CA SER A 204 -17.70 15.21 -15.47
C SER A 204 -18.00 14.19 -16.58
N PRO A 205 -18.39 14.64 -17.79
CA PRO A 205 -18.64 13.72 -18.91
C PRO A 205 -17.46 12.77 -19.23
N PRO A 206 -16.18 13.22 -19.23
CA PRO A 206 -15.05 12.30 -19.39
C PRO A 206 -14.92 11.28 -18.25
N ALA A 207 -15.21 11.67 -17.00
CA ALA A 207 -15.16 10.75 -15.87
C ALA A 207 -16.25 9.67 -15.95
N LEU A 208 -17.44 10.00 -16.47
CA LEU A 208 -18.50 9.02 -16.72
C LEU A 208 -18.12 8.00 -17.80
N GLU A 209 -17.44 8.43 -18.87
CA GLU A 209 -16.93 7.49 -19.88
C GLU A 209 -15.81 6.61 -19.31
N GLY A 210 -14.93 7.18 -18.47
CA GLY A 210 -13.92 6.42 -17.74
C GLY A 210 -14.53 5.37 -16.80
N LEU A 211 -15.60 5.72 -16.09
CA LEU A 211 -16.35 4.79 -15.24
C LEU A 211 -16.96 3.65 -16.06
N LYS A 212 -17.58 3.95 -17.21
CA LYS A 212 -18.14 2.94 -18.12
C LYS A 212 -17.06 1.99 -18.66
N LEU A 213 -15.87 2.52 -18.95
CA LEU A 213 -14.73 1.70 -19.36
C LEU A 213 -14.29 0.76 -18.23
N PHE A 214 -14.13 1.32 -17.02
CA PHE A 214 -13.67 0.65 -15.81
C PHE A 214 -14.56 -0.54 -15.42
N THR A 215 -15.88 -0.34 -15.41
CA THR A 215 -16.87 -1.39 -15.05
C THR A 215 -17.32 -2.23 -16.24
N GLY A 216 -16.76 -1.99 -17.42
CA GLY A 216 -17.17 -2.64 -18.66
C GLY A 216 -15.99 -3.32 -19.33
N LYS A 217 -15.73 -2.93 -20.59
CA LYS A 217 -14.77 -3.64 -21.46
C LYS A 217 -13.31 -3.65 -20.98
N ALA A 218 -12.89 -2.77 -20.07
CA ALA A 218 -11.54 -2.81 -19.50
C ALA A 218 -11.42 -3.77 -18.29
N ASN A 219 -12.55 -4.26 -17.78
CA ASN A 219 -12.66 -5.24 -16.71
C ASN A 219 -11.89 -4.89 -15.43
N CYS A 220 -11.67 -3.60 -15.16
CA CYS A 220 -10.92 -3.16 -13.97
C CYS A 220 -11.65 -3.57 -12.68
N ILE A 221 -12.98 -3.62 -12.73
CA ILE A 221 -13.85 -3.98 -11.60
C ILE A 221 -13.61 -5.40 -11.07
N GLU A 222 -13.03 -6.32 -11.86
CA GLU A 222 -12.74 -7.69 -11.43
C GLU A 222 -11.90 -7.75 -10.15
N CYS A 223 -10.91 -6.85 -10.04
CA CYS A 223 -10.02 -6.75 -8.88
C CYS A 223 -10.25 -5.46 -8.07
N HIS A 224 -10.78 -4.41 -8.72
CA HIS A 224 -10.98 -3.08 -8.14
C HIS A 224 -12.48 -2.76 -7.98
N ASN A 225 -13.13 -3.50 -7.08
CA ASN A 225 -14.58 -3.44 -6.84
C ASN A 225 -14.94 -2.92 -5.44
N GLY A 226 -16.25 -2.88 -5.17
CA GLY A 226 -16.81 -2.54 -3.88
C GLY A 226 -16.53 -1.11 -3.44
N ALA A 227 -16.60 -0.87 -2.13
CA ALA A 227 -16.41 0.47 -1.56
C ALA A 227 -14.95 0.92 -1.55
N LEU A 228 -14.00 -0.03 -1.54
CA LEU A 228 -12.57 0.27 -1.46
C LEU A 228 -11.86 0.35 -2.81
N LEU A 229 -12.58 0.09 -3.91
CA LEU A 229 -11.97 -0.15 -5.23
C LEU A 229 -10.84 -1.20 -5.15
N SER A 230 -11.08 -2.24 -4.34
CA SER A 230 -10.17 -3.35 -4.11
C SER A 230 -10.94 -4.51 -3.51
N ASP A 231 -10.64 -5.72 -4.00
CA ASP A 231 -11.11 -6.98 -3.44
C ASP A 231 -10.20 -7.55 -2.33
N GLU A 232 -9.12 -6.85 -1.98
CA GLU A 232 -8.08 -7.25 -1.02
C GLU A 232 -7.45 -8.64 -1.28
N LYS A 233 -7.47 -9.11 -2.54
CA LYS A 233 -6.81 -10.33 -3.02
C LYS A 233 -5.44 -10.00 -3.63
N TYR A 234 -4.62 -11.04 -3.82
CA TYR A 234 -3.30 -10.92 -4.42
C TYR A 234 -3.27 -11.55 -5.80
N TYR A 235 -2.71 -10.81 -6.76
CA TYR A 235 -2.62 -11.22 -8.14
C TYR A 235 -1.19 -11.09 -8.65
N ASN A 236 -0.77 -12.01 -9.52
CA ASN A 236 0.48 -11.85 -10.27
C ASN A 236 0.19 -10.99 -11.52
N LEU A 237 0.40 -9.69 -11.38
CA LEU A 237 0.08 -8.71 -12.42
C LEU A 237 1.16 -8.58 -13.51
N GLY A 238 2.31 -9.27 -13.38
CA GLY A 238 3.43 -9.13 -14.32
C GLY A 238 4.05 -7.73 -14.37
N VAL A 239 3.71 -6.84 -13.42
CA VAL A 239 4.26 -5.48 -13.33
C VAL A 239 5.76 -5.58 -13.04
N PRO A 240 6.63 -4.98 -13.87
CA PRO A 240 8.07 -5.03 -13.65
C PRO A 240 8.43 -4.32 -12.34
N ARG A 241 9.50 -4.78 -11.70
CA ARG A 241 10.06 -4.07 -10.53
C ARG A 241 10.60 -2.72 -10.99
N ALA A 242 10.57 -1.74 -10.08
CA ALA A 242 11.20 -0.44 -10.31
C ALA A 242 12.69 -0.65 -10.65
N GLU A 243 13.20 0.04 -11.67
CA GLU A 243 14.57 -0.13 -12.18
C GLU A 243 15.63 -0.01 -11.07
N ALA A 244 15.44 0.93 -10.15
CA ALA A 244 16.33 1.16 -9.00
C ALA A 244 16.57 -0.10 -8.15
N TRP A 245 15.61 -1.03 -8.10
CA TRP A 245 15.79 -2.33 -7.45
C TRP A 245 16.96 -3.14 -8.02
N SER A 246 17.12 -3.11 -9.35
CA SER A 246 18.14 -3.87 -10.07
C SER A 246 19.47 -3.13 -10.17
N THR A 247 19.45 -1.79 -10.14
CA THR A 247 20.63 -0.96 -10.39
C THR A 247 21.33 -0.44 -9.12
N SER A 248 20.69 -0.52 -7.95
CA SER A 248 21.29 -0.08 -6.68
C SER A 248 21.43 -1.22 -5.67
N GLY A 249 22.68 -1.47 -5.27
CA GLY A 249 23.02 -2.48 -4.26
C GLY A 249 22.36 -2.22 -2.90
N MET A 250 22.06 -0.97 -2.55
CA MET A 250 21.44 -0.63 -1.27
C MET A 250 20.01 -1.17 -1.13
N HIS A 251 19.21 -1.16 -2.21
CA HIS A 251 17.88 -1.75 -2.17
C HIS A 251 17.96 -3.28 -1.94
N GLN A 252 18.89 -3.94 -2.62
CA GLN A 252 19.11 -5.38 -2.51
C GLN A 252 19.63 -5.76 -1.12
N ILE A 253 20.61 -5.03 -0.58
CA ILE A 253 21.14 -5.22 0.77
C ILE A 253 20.01 -5.12 1.79
N THR A 254 19.21 -4.06 1.71
CA THR A 254 18.13 -3.80 2.68
C THR A 254 17.04 -4.87 2.61
N PHE A 255 16.65 -5.30 1.40
CA PHE A 255 15.71 -6.41 1.24
C PHE A 255 16.26 -7.72 1.80
N ARG A 256 17.52 -8.04 1.52
CA ARG A 256 18.17 -9.25 2.04
C ARG A 256 18.22 -9.25 3.56
N PHE A 257 18.58 -8.11 4.16
CA PHE A 257 18.53 -7.91 5.60
C PHE A 257 17.13 -8.20 6.15
N GLU A 258 16.08 -7.62 5.56
CA GLU A 258 14.70 -7.84 6.00
C GLU A 258 14.27 -9.31 5.88
N GLN A 259 14.59 -9.95 4.75
CA GLN A 259 14.27 -11.37 4.52
C GLN A 259 14.97 -12.26 5.53
N TYR A 260 16.27 -12.01 5.79
CA TYR A 260 17.04 -12.74 6.77
C TYR A 260 16.50 -12.54 8.19
N ALA A 261 16.17 -11.30 8.57
CA ALA A 261 15.56 -10.99 9.86
C ALA A 261 14.20 -11.68 10.07
N LYS A 262 13.51 -12.03 8.98
CA LYS A 262 12.26 -12.81 8.96
C LYS A 262 12.46 -14.32 8.84
N GLY A 263 13.70 -14.81 8.96
CA GLY A 263 14.01 -16.25 8.95
C GLY A 263 14.20 -16.85 7.56
N VAL A 264 14.27 -16.04 6.50
CA VAL A 264 14.59 -16.54 5.15
C VAL A 264 16.10 -16.62 5.01
N HIS A 265 16.64 -17.82 5.26
CA HIS A 265 18.08 -18.09 5.29
C HIS A 265 18.61 -18.77 4.02
N GLU A 266 17.78 -18.94 2.99
CA GLU A 266 18.20 -19.51 1.70
C GLU A 266 19.24 -18.62 1.00
N ASN A 267 19.95 -19.18 0.02
CA ASN A 267 20.96 -18.45 -0.74
C ASN A 267 20.31 -17.34 -1.58
N LEU A 268 20.17 -16.15 -0.99
CA LEU A 268 19.54 -14.95 -1.59
C LEU A 268 20.23 -14.48 -2.90
N ALA A 269 21.33 -15.11 -3.31
CA ALA A 269 21.92 -14.95 -4.64
C ALA A 269 21.06 -15.55 -5.76
N SER A 270 20.32 -16.64 -5.53
CA SER A 270 19.53 -17.32 -6.57
C SER A 270 18.21 -16.59 -6.93
N ILE A 271 17.67 -15.79 -6.01
CA ILE A 271 16.37 -15.10 -6.15
C ILE A 271 16.45 -13.86 -7.07
N MET A 272 17.65 -13.34 -7.30
CA MET A 272 17.82 -12.08 -8.05
C MET A 272 17.95 -12.26 -9.55
N GLY A 273 17.95 -13.51 -10.06
CA GLY A 273 18.44 -13.79 -11.41
C GLY A 273 19.95 -13.56 -11.45
N SER A 274 20.68 -14.43 -12.13
CA SER A 274 22.12 -14.30 -12.30
C SER A 274 22.46 -12.93 -12.88
N ALA A 275 23.00 -12.04 -12.04
CA ALA A 275 23.83 -10.94 -12.52
C ALA A 275 25.22 -11.51 -12.85
N THR A 276 25.25 -12.37 -13.87
CA THR A 276 26.42 -12.80 -14.64
C THR A 276 25.92 -13.28 -16.00
#